data_AF-A0A268TUV3-F1
#
_entry.id   AF-A0A268TUV3-F1
#
_cell.length_a   1.000
_cell.length_b   1.000
_cell.length_c   1.000
_cell.angle_alpha   90.00
_cell.angle_beta   90.00
_cell.angle_gamma   90.00
#
_symmetry.space_group_name_H-M   'P 1'
#
loop_
_entity.id
_entity.type
_entity.pdbx_description
1 polymer ?
#
loop_
_entity_poly.entity_id
_entity_poly.type
_entity_poly.pdbx_seq_one_letter_code
_entity_poly.pdbx_strand_id
1 'polypeptide(L)'
;MYIALEGVDTSGKTTQIALLKDSYPEAIFTKEPGGSTLGAQIRQIILHQTNQTDTLAPKTEFLLFLADRAEHTAKVIAPHQDKLIISDRSIISGIAYGASIPQAKELNLFATDHIIPDVVILLQTDLSTLTSRLAQKSHDTIESRGISYLLEVQEALKATAKDLGCQLYIIPASQDKAAIHTQIKQIITTHQ
;
A
#
# COMPACT_ATOMS: atom_id res chain seq x y z
N MET A 1 -2.69 -10.86 -13.55
CA MET A 1 -2.54 -11.11 -12.10
C MET A 1 -2.07 -9.85 -11.41
N TYR A 2 -2.85 -9.35 -10.45
CA TYR A 2 -2.59 -8.14 -9.68
C TYR A 2 -2.26 -8.47 -8.23
N ILE A 3 -1.03 -8.15 -7.80
CA ILE A 3 -0.51 -8.36 -6.46
C ILE A 3 -0.29 -7.01 -5.77
N ALA A 4 -0.84 -6.86 -4.57
CA ALA A 4 -0.56 -5.73 -3.69
C ALA A 4 0.41 -6.14 -2.58
N LEU A 5 1.56 -5.46 -2.51
CA LEU A 5 2.44 -5.53 -1.36
C LEU A 5 2.01 -4.47 -0.34
N GLU A 6 1.48 -4.93 0.78
CA GLU A 6 0.88 -4.10 1.83
C GLU A 6 1.71 -4.15 3.12
N GLY A 7 1.44 -3.18 4.00
CA GLY A 7 2.09 -3.05 5.30
C GLY A 7 2.21 -1.59 5.71
N VAL A 8 2.37 -1.36 6.99
CA VAL A 8 2.62 -0.01 7.52
C VAL A 8 3.98 0.50 7.08
N ASP A 9 4.24 1.79 7.27
CA ASP A 9 5.54 2.36 6.95
C ASP A 9 6.65 1.68 7.75
N THR A 10 7.85 1.63 7.16
CA THR A 10 9.02 0.87 7.66
C THR A 10 8.91 -0.66 7.65
N SER A 11 7.84 -1.26 7.12
CA SER A 11 7.71 -2.72 7.04
C SER A 11 8.67 -3.40 6.04
N GLY A 12 9.32 -2.64 5.16
CA GLY A 12 10.31 -3.16 4.19
C GLY A 12 9.78 -3.33 2.76
N LYS A 13 8.58 -2.82 2.44
CA LYS A 13 7.96 -2.93 1.10
C LYS A 13 8.88 -2.48 -0.03
N THR A 14 9.41 -1.26 0.08
CA THR A 14 10.28 -0.66 -0.94
C THR A 14 11.53 -1.51 -1.20
N THR A 15 12.11 -2.10 -0.15
CA THR A 15 13.24 -3.02 -0.27
C THR A 15 12.87 -4.28 -1.05
N GLN A 16 11.73 -4.89 -0.74
CA GLN A 16 11.28 -6.10 -1.42
C GLN A 16 10.91 -5.82 -2.89
N ILE A 17 10.23 -4.70 -3.17
CA ILE A 17 9.92 -4.28 -4.54
C ILE A 17 11.19 -4.10 -5.38
N ALA A 18 12.24 -3.50 -4.81
CA ALA A 18 13.52 -3.35 -5.52
C ALA A 18 14.12 -4.71 -5.91
N LEU A 19 14.08 -5.71 -5.01
CA LEU A 19 14.58 -7.06 -5.29
C LEU A 19 13.71 -7.84 -6.28
N LEU A 20 12.40 -7.60 -6.27
CA LEU A 20 11.46 -8.26 -7.17
C LEU A 20 11.63 -7.79 -8.62
N LYS A 21 12.03 -6.54 -8.84
CA LYS A 21 12.32 -6.02 -10.19
C LYS A 21 13.35 -6.86 -10.94
N ASP A 22 14.39 -7.29 -10.24
CA ASP A 22 15.42 -8.15 -10.84
C ASP A 22 14.90 -9.57 -11.12
N SER A 23 13.94 -10.05 -10.33
CA SER A 23 13.36 -11.40 -10.46
C SER A 23 12.22 -11.49 -11.47
N TYR A 24 11.54 -10.37 -11.75
CA TYR A 24 10.37 -10.30 -12.63
C TYR A 24 10.47 -9.08 -13.56
N PRO A 25 11.44 -9.05 -14.49
CA PRO A 25 11.72 -7.86 -15.32
C PRO A 25 10.54 -7.43 -16.20
N GLU A 26 9.66 -8.37 -16.58
CA GLU A 26 8.47 -8.11 -17.41
C GLU A 26 7.24 -7.68 -16.60
N ALA A 27 7.32 -7.71 -15.27
CA ALA A 27 6.22 -7.30 -14.41
C ALA A 27 6.08 -5.77 -14.37
N ILE A 28 4.83 -5.30 -14.25
CA ILE A 28 4.54 -3.89 -14.03
C ILE A 28 4.67 -3.61 -12.55
N PHE A 29 5.69 -2.84 -12.18
CA PHE A 29 5.85 -2.33 -10.82
C PHE A 29 5.24 -0.94 -10.70
N THR A 30 4.36 -0.77 -9.73
CA THR A 30 3.69 0.51 -9.50
C THR A 30 3.49 0.78 -8.01
N LYS A 31 2.89 1.92 -7.66
CA LYS A 31 2.65 2.33 -6.27
C LYS A 31 1.48 3.27 -6.12
N GLU A 32 0.84 3.23 -4.96
CA GLU A 32 -0.16 4.20 -4.55
C GLU A 32 0.25 4.88 -3.22
N PRO A 33 0.13 6.21 -3.08
CA PRO A 33 -0.10 7.16 -4.17
C PRO A 33 1.17 7.37 -5.00
N GLY A 34 1.02 7.83 -6.24
CA GLY A 34 2.15 8.28 -7.08
C GLY A 34 2.52 7.39 -8.25
N GLY A 35 1.66 6.44 -8.65
CA GLY A 35 1.91 5.54 -9.77
C GLY A 35 1.63 6.13 -11.15
N SER A 36 1.06 7.33 -11.22
CA SER A 36 0.76 8.07 -12.46
C SER A 36 1.35 9.49 -12.43
N THR A 37 1.35 10.21 -13.55
CA THR A 37 1.84 11.60 -13.62
C THR A 37 1.06 12.52 -12.67
N LEU A 38 -0.28 12.46 -12.69
CA LEU A 38 -1.12 13.19 -11.74
C LEU A 38 -0.94 12.66 -10.32
N GLY A 39 -0.89 11.35 -10.14
CA GLY A 39 -0.68 10.73 -8.84
C GLY A 39 0.60 11.20 -8.16
N ALA A 40 1.68 11.40 -8.93
CA ALA A 40 2.95 11.93 -8.40
C ALA A 40 2.78 13.34 -7.83
N GLN A 41 1.97 14.19 -8.46
CA GLN A 41 1.65 15.53 -7.96
C GLN A 41 0.76 15.46 -6.70
N ILE A 42 -0.27 14.60 -6.72
CA ILE A 42 -1.13 14.37 -5.56
C ILE A 42 -0.32 13.87 -4.36
N ARG A 43 0.59 12.92 -4.57
CA ARG A 43 1.49 12.41 -3.53
C ARG A 43 2.29 13.53 -2.87
N GLN A 44 2.78 14.50 -3.65
CA GLN A 44 3.51 15.65 -3.10
C GLN A 44 2.62 16.49 -2.18
N ILE A 45 1.39 16.77 -2.59
CA ILE A 45 0.41 17.52 -1.79
C ILE A 45 0.10 16.82 -0.47
N ILE A 46 -0.08 15.48 -0.50
CA ILE A 46 -0.45 14.71 0.68
C ILE A 46 0.72 14.60 1.67
N LEU A 47 1.92 14.24 1.19
CA LEU A 47 3.04 13.83 2.07
C LEU A 47 3.97 14.97 2.48
N HIS A 48 3.96 16.10 1.77
CA HIS A 48 4.88 17.20 2.01
C HIS A 48 4.16 18.49 2.42
N GLN A 49 3.36 18.38 3.49
CA GLN A 49 2.79 19.54 4.17
C GLN A 49 3.92 20.26 4.94
N THR A 50 4.28 21.45 4.49
CA THR A 50 5.47 22.16 4.98
C THR A 50 5.24 22.90 6.30
N ASN A 51 3.99 23.17 6.69
CA ASN A 51 3.63 23.85 7.94
C ASN A 51 2.38 23.26 8.60
N GLN A 52 2.24 23.46 9.93
CA GLN A 52 1.06 23.03 10.71
C GLN A 52 -0.25 23.69 10.28
N THR A 53 -0.20 24.85 9.61
CA THR A 53 -1.38 25.53 9.07
C THR A 53 -1.88 24.92 7.75
N ASP A 54 -1.07 24.07 7.11
CA ASP A 54 -1.35 23.45 5.81
C ASP A 54 -1.81 21.98 5.96
N THR A 55 -2.20 21.57 7.17
CA THR A 55 -2.72 20.23 7.40
C THR A 55 -4.06 20.04 6.71
N LEU A 56 -4.10 19.08 5.78
CA LEU A 56 -5.34 18.72 5.09
C LEU A 56 -6.39 18.22 6.09
N ALA A 57 -7.63 18.69 5.92
CA ALA A 57 -8.75 18.07 6.60
C ALA A 57 -8.84 16.58 6.23
N PRO A 58 -9.21 15.67 7.15
CA PRO A 58 -9.22 14.23 6.88
C PRO A 58 -10.03 13.83 5.63
N LYS A 59 -11.16 14.49 5.38
CA LYS A 59 -11.95 14.26 4.16
C LYS A 59 -11.22 14.69 2.89
N THR A 60 -10.48 15.80 2.93
CA THR A 60 -9.68 16.28 1.79
C THR A 60 -8.54 15.31 1.50
N GLU A 61 -7.80 14.88 2.52
CA GLU A 61 -6.75 13.87 2.37
C GLU A 61 -7.29 12.58 1.74
N PHE A 62 -8.42 12.07 2.26
CA PHE A 62 -9.06 10.88 1.74
C PHE A 62 -9.50 11.03 0.27
N LEU A 63 -10.11 12.16 -0.10
CA LEU A 63 -10.53 12.43 -1.47
C LEU A 63 -9.34 12.56 -2.44
N LEU A 64 -8.21 13.11 -1.97
CA LEU A 64 -6.98 13.16 -2.78
C LEU A 64 -6.40 11.77 -3.01
N PHE A 65 -6.38 10.91 -1.99
CA PHE A 65 -6.01 9.50 -2.17
C PHE A 65 -6.93 8.78 -3.16
N LEU A 66 -8.25 9.04 -3.11
CA LEU A 66 -9.19 8.48 -4.08
C LEU A 66 -8.94 8.99 -5.50
N ALA A 67 -8.62 10.27 -5.68
CA ALA A 67 -8.31 10.84 -6.98
C ALA A 67 -7.06 10.22 -7.60
N ASP A 68 -6.00 10.03 -6.80
CA ASP A 68 -4.80 9.29 -7.23
C ASP A 68 -5.14 7.85 -7.63
N ARG A 69 -5.89 7.14 -6.79
CA ARG A 69 -6.28 5.74 -7.03
C ARG A 69 -7.13 5.57 -8.29
N ALA A 70 -8.07 6.49 -8.54
CA ALA A 70 -8.89 6.45 -9.74
C ALA A 70 -8.07 6.63 -11.01
N GLU A 71 -7.17 7.63 -11.02
CA GLU A 71 -6.27 7.84 -12.16
C GLU A 71 -5.31 6.66 -12.35
N HIS A 72 -4.73 6.16 -11.26
CA HIS A 72 -3.82 5.02 -11.28
C HIS A 72 -4.50 3.76 -11.81
N THR A 73 -5.72 3.49 -11.36
CA THR A 73 -6.51 2.36 -11.87
C THR A 73 -6.75 2.49 -13.37
N ALA A 74 -7.24 3.65 -13.83
CA ALA A 74 -7.57 3.87 -15.23
C ALA A 74 -6.35 3.84 -16.16
N LYS A 75 -5.18 4.32 -15.71
CA LYS A 75 -3.98 4.45 -16.55
C LYS A 75 -3.00 3.29 -16.43
N VAL A 76 -2.97 2.62 -15.30
CA VAL A 76 -1.93 1.61 -14.98
C VAL A 76 -2.55 0.24 -14.77
N ILE A 77 -3.55 0.10 -13.92
CA ILE A 77 -4.07 -1.22 -13.54
C ILE A 77 -4.98 -1.80 -14.63
N ALA A 78 -6.06 -1.09 -14.96
CA ALA A 78 -7.11 -1.59 -15.85
C ALA A 78 -6.58 -1.96 -17.26
N PRO A 79 -5.65 -1.21 -17.89
CA PRO A 79 -5.13 -1.58 -19.20
C PRO A 79 -4.19 -2.79 -19.22
N HIS A 80 -3.75 -3.30 -18.06
CA HIS A 80 -2.68 -4.30 -17.96
C HIS A 80 -3.06 -5.53 -17.12
N GLN A 81 -4.35 -5.83 -16.99
CA GLN A 81 -4.83 -6.97 -16.18
C GLN A 81 -4.32 -8.33 -16.66
N ASP A 82 -3.96 -8.43 -17.95
CA ASP A 82 -3.35 -9.58 -18.60
C ASP A 82 -1.88 -9.81 -18.19
N LYS A 83 -1.25 -8.82 -17.53
CA LYS A 83 0.14 -8.89 -17.07
C LYS A 83 0.23 -9.18 -15.58
N LEU A 84 1.45 -9.47 -15.12
CA LEU A 84 1.78 -9.44 -13.70
C LEU A 84 1.96 -7.98 -13.27
N ILE A 85 1.10 -7.50 -12.37
CA ILE A 85 1.21 -6.19 -11.73
C ILE A 85 1.60 -6.40 -10.26
N ILE A 86 2.66 -5.72 -9.81
CA ILE A 86 3.10 -5.69 -8.41
C ILE A 86 3.05 -4.24 -7.92
N SER A 87 2.12 -3.94 -7.02
CA SER A 87 1.91 -2.59 -6.50
C SER A 87 2.39 -2.42 -5.06
N ASP A 88 3.13 -1.33 -4.78
CA ASP A 88 3.34 -0.83 -3.41
C ASP A 88 2.04 -0.16 -2.97
N ARG A 89 1.29 -0.84 -2.10
CA ARG A 89 -0.07 -0.47 -1.68
C ARG A 89 -1.11 -0.56 -2.81
N SER A 90 -2.38 -0.48 -2.41
CA SER A 90 -3.56 -0.63 -3.26
C SER A 90 -4.80 -0.07 -2.57
N ILE A 91 -5.98 -0.40 -3.10
CA ILE A 91 -7.28 -0.26 -2.43
C ILE A 91 -7.29 -0.77 -0.98
N ILE A 92 -6.49 -1.80 -0.64
CA ILE A 92 -6.42 -2.31 0.74
C ILE A 92 -5.94 -1.22 1.70
N SER A 93 -4.84 -0.53 1.37
CA SER A 93 -4.40 0.66 2.10
C SER A 93 -5.45 1.79 2.06
N GLY A 94 -6.11 2.00 0.92
CA GLY A 94 -7.14 3.03 0.77
C GLY A 94 -8.31 2.91 1.75
N ILE A 95 -8.77 1.69 2.02
CA ILE A 95 -9.86 1.43 2.97
C ILE A 95 -9.32 1.41 4.40
N ALA A 96 -8.17 0.76 4.65
CA ALA A 96 -7.60 0.63 5.99
C ALA A 96 -7.24 1.96 6.63
N TYR A 97 -6.55 2.86 5.90
CA TYR A 97 -6.24 4.21 6.39
C TYR A 97 -7.47 5.11 6.44
N GLY A 98 -8.50 4.80 5.64
CA GLY A 98 -9.78 5.49 5.60
C GLY A 98 -10.82 4.98 6.60
N ALA A 99 -10.47 4.09 7.54
CA ALA A 99 -11.44 3.39 8.39
C ALA A 99 -12.37 4.29 9.23
N SER A 100 -11.98 5.54 9.48
CA SER A 100 -12.82 6.54 10.16
C SER A 100 -13.87 7.20 9.25
N ILE A 101 -13.79 7.00 7.93
CA ILE A 101 -14.74 7.50 6.94
C ILE A 101 -15.80 6.41 6.68
N PRO A 102 -17.08 6.62 7.04
CA PRO A 102 -18.11 5.58 6.92
C PRO A 102 -18.26 4.99 5.51
N GLN A 103 -18.07 5.82 4.47
CA GLN A 103 -18.17 5.41 3.06
C GLN A 103 -16.82 4.97 2.45
N ALA A 104 -15.78 4.74 3.26
CA ALA A 104 -14.43 4.47 2.74
C ALA A 104 -14.41 3.32 1.73
N LYS A 105 -15.02 2.19 2.08
CA LYS A 105 -15.07 0.99 1.23
C LYS A 105 -15.76 1.27 -0.11
N GLU A 106 -16.94 1.86 -0.08
CA GLU A 106 -17.74 2.15 -1.28
C GLU A 106 -17.01 3.10 -2.22
N LEU A 107 -16.47 4.19 -1.70
CA LEU A 107 -15.76 5.18 -2.51
C LEU A 107 -14.46 4.64 -3.10
N ASN A 108 -13.77 3.77 -2.36
CA ASN A 108 -12.59 3.06 -2.86
C ASN A 108 -12.92 2.09 -3.98
N LEU A 109 -14.00 1.31 -3.84
CA LEU A 109 -14.47 0.40 -4.89
C LEU A 109 -14.92 1.16 -6.14
N PHE A 110 -15.60 2.30 -5.96
CA PHE A 110 -15.94 3.21 -7.04
C PHE A 110 -14.67 3.72 -7.75
N ALA A 111 -13.67 4.16 -6.99
CA ALA A 111 -12.42 4.67 -7.56
C ALA A 111 -11.65 3.61 -8.37
N THR A 112 -11.76 2.33 -8.04
CA THR A 112 -11.05 1.25 -8.76
C THR A 112 -11.89 0.53 -9.80
N ASP A 113 -13.11 1.00 -10.13
CA ASP A 113 -14.05 0.26 -10.96
C ASP A 113 -14.25 -1.20 -10.47
N HIS A 114 -14.25 -1.39 -9.16
CA HIS A 114 -14.28 -2.69 -8.47
C HIS A 114 -13.10 -3.62 -8.75
N ILE A 115 -12.04 -3.15 -9.43
CA ILE A 115 -10.79 -3.89 -9.58
C ILE A 115 -10.10 -3.94 -8.20
N ILE A 116 -9.80 -5.15 -7.74
CA ILE A 116 -9.11 -5.43 -6.49
C ILE A 116 -7.91 -6.35 -6.75
N PRO A 117 -6.90 -6.39 -5.86
CA PRO A 117 -5.79 -7.32 -5.97
C PRO A 117 -6.27 -8.78 -5.87
N ASP A 118 -5.71 -9.65 -6.71
CA ASP A 118 -5.88 -11.10 -6.60
C ASP A 118 -5.21 -11.61 -5.31
N VAL A 119 -4.01 -11.09 -5.05
CA VAL A 119 -3.15 -11.48 -3.93
C VAL A 119 -2.72 -10.25 -3.14
N VAL A 120 -2.84 -10.32 -1.83
CA VAL A 120 -2.34 -9.32 -0.88
C VAL A 120 -1.23 -9.95 -0.06
N ILE A 121 -0.02 -9.41 -0.17
CA ILE A 121 1.12 -9.83 0.65
C ILE A 121 1.35 -8.74 1.70
N LEU A 122 1.00 -9.01 2.94
CA LEU A 122 1.15 -8.09 4.06
C LEU A 122 2.50 -8.35 4.78
N LEU A 123 3.40 -7.37 4.73
CA LEU A 123 4.59 -7.34 5.57
C LEU A 123 4.20 -6.83 6.97
N GLN A 124 4.00 -7.77 7.90
CA GLN A 124 3.54 -7.48 9.25
C GLN A 124 4.72 -7.11 10.16
N THR A 125 4.67 -5.93 10.75
CA THR A 125 5.63 -5.49 11.77
C THR A 125 5.08 -5.70 13.18
N ASP A 126 5.97 -5.89 14.14
CA ASP A 126 5.66 -5.87 15.57
C ASP A 126 6.09 -4.53 16.19
N LEU A 127 5.67 -4.30 17.43
CA LEU A 127 5.95 -3.04 18.14
C LEU A 127 7.45 -2.73 18.21
N SER A 128 8.28 -3.72 18.53
CA SER A 128 9.72 -3.54 18.69
C SER A 128 10.39 -3.18 17.35
N THR A 129 10.04 -3.88 16.26
CA THR A 129 10.57 -3.62 14.92
C THR A 129 10.14 -2.25 14.42
N LEU A 130 8.86 -1.90 14.56
CA LEU A 130 8.31 -0.63 14.12
C LEU A 130 8.96 0.54 14.86
N THR A 131 9.08 0.43 16.19
CA THR A 131 9.73 1.45 17.03
C THR A 131 11.19 1.66 16.62
N SER A 132 11.93 0.55 16.44
CA SER A 132 13.34 0.60 16.05
C SER A 132 13.56 1.26 14.68
N ARG A 133 12.74 0.92 13.68
CA ARG A 133 12.91 1.43 12.32
C ARG A 133 12.42 2.87 12.15
N LEU A 134 11.35 3.27 12.85
CA LEU A 134 10.89 4.65 12.84
C LEU A 134 11.96 5.61 13.41
N ALA A 135 12.70 5.18 14.45
CA ALA A 135 13.77 5.99 15.04
C ALA A 135 14.94 6.30 14.08
N GLN A 136 15.04 5.62 12.92
CA GLN A 136 16.14 5.75 11.97
C GLN A 136 15.85 6.70 10.80
N LYS A 137 14.66 7.31 10.72
CA LYS A 137 14.23 8.10 9.55
C LYS A 137 13.46 9.36 9.96
N SER A 138 13.49 10.40 9.12
CA SER A 138 12.56 11.51 9.21
C SER A 138 11.13 11.08 8.85
N HIS A 139 10.16 11.56 9.63
CA HIS A 139 8.76 11.20 9.49
C HIS A 139 8.02 12.05 8.47
N ASP A 140 7.17 11.42 7.67
CA ASP A 140 6.13 12.13 6.92
C ASP A 140 4.88 12.39 7.78
N THR A 141 3.92 13.12 7.24
CA THR A 141 2.68 13.50 7.94
C THR A 141 1.90 12.29 8.47
N ILE A 142 1.91 11.15 7.77
CA ILE A 142 1.17 9.95 8.19
C ILE A 142 1.93 9.23 9.29
N GLU A 143 3.25 9.06 9.12
CA GLU A 143 4.14 8.47 10.12
C GLU A 143 4.09 9.26 11.45
N SER A 144 3.88 10.58 11.39
CA SER A 144 3.75 11.45 12.56
C SER A 144 2.53 11.18 13.45
N ARG A 145 1.55 10.38 12.99
CA ARG A 145 0.36 9.97 13.76
C ARG A 145 0.67 8.95 14.86
N GLY A 146 1.86 8.37 14.87
CA GLY A 146 2.39 7.55 15.97
C GLY A 146 2.21 6.05 15.80
N ILE A 147 2.93 5.30 16.65
CA ILE A 147 3.08 3.84 16.57
C ILE A 147 1.75 3.11 16.78
N SER A 148 0.94 3.51 17.77
CA SER A 148 -0.35 2.87 18.06
C SER A 148 -1.29 2.93 16.86
N TYR A 149 -1.37 4.08 16.20
CA TYR A 149 -2.17 4.26 14.99
C TYR A 149 -1.70 3.32 13.86
N LEU A 150 -0.39 3.17 13.65
CA LEU A 150 0.11 2.26 12.63
C LEU A 150 -0.24 0.80 12.95
N LEU A 151 -0.18 0.36 14.21
CA LEU A 151 -0.59 -0.99 14.59
C LEU A 151 -2.09 -1.22 14.37
N GLU A 152 -2.94 -0.23 14.64
CA GLU A 152 -4.37 -0.28 14.32
C GLU A 152 -4.62 -0.40 12.82
N VAL A 153 -3.92 0.41 12.02
CA VAL A 153 -3.98 0.34 10.55
C VAL A 153 -3.52 -1.02 10.05
N GLN A 154 -2.51 -1.63 10.65
CA GLN A 154 -2.05 -2.97 10.27
C GLN A 154 -3.16 -4.03 10.43
N GLU A 155 -3.94 -3.96 11.52
CA GLU A 155 -5.09 -4.86 11.68
C GLU A 155 -6.21 -4.53 10.69
N ALA A 156 -6.44 -3.24 10.40
CA ALA A 156 -7.38 -2.81 9.38
C ALA A 156 -7.00 -3.30 7.97
N LEU A 157 -5.71 -3.35 7.61
CA LEU A 157 -5.22 -3.92 6.34
C LEU A 157 -5.62 -5.40 6.23
N LYS A 158 -5.42 -6.19 7.29
CA LYS A 158 -5.81 -7.62 7.31
C LYS A 158 -7.31 -7.80 7.17
N ALA A 159 -8.09 -7.02 7.92
CA ALA A 159 -9.55 -7.08 7.88
C ALA A 159 -10.06 -6.72 6.49
N THR A 160 -9.52 -5.66 5.87
CA THR A 160 -9.89 -5.21 4.53
C THR A 160 -9.60 -6.25 3.47
N ALA A 161 -8.41 -6.86 3.48
CA ALA A 161 -8.06 -7.90 2.50
C ALA A 161 -9.02 -9.10 2.57
N LYS A 162 -9.42 -9.51 3.78
CA LYS A 162 -10.40 -10.58 3.98
C LYS A 162 -11.81 -10.16 3.53
N ASP A 163 -12.23 -8.96 3.88
CA ASP A 163 -13.55 -8.40 3.55
C ASP A 163 -13.75 -8.19 2.03
N LEU A 164 -12.68 -7.93 1.29
CA LEU A 164 -12.68 -7.88 -0.17
C LEU A 164 -12.48 -9.25 -0.84
N GLY A 165 -12.23 -10.31 -0.07
CA GLY A 165 -12.05 -11.66 -0.60
C GLY A 165 -10.70 -11.90 -1.30
N CYS A 166 -9.70 -11.04 -1.06
CA CYS A 166 -8.36 -11.21 -1.62
C CYS A 166 -7.63 -12.39 -0.95
N GLN A 167 -6.72 -13.04 -1.68
CA GLN A 167 -5.85 -14.05 -1.09
C GLN A 167 -4.76 -13.38 -0.24
N LEU A 168 -4.91 -13.46 1.09
CA LEU A 168 -4.03 -12.78 2.05
C LEU A 168 -2.89 -13.70 2.51
N TYR A 169 -1.66 -13.25 2.29
CA TYR A 169 -0.44 -13.82 2.86
C TYR A 169 0.19 -12.84 3.83
N ILE A 170 0.57 -13.31 5.03
CA ILE A 170 1.20 -12.48 6.05
C ILE A 170 2.64 -12.96 6.24
N ILE A 171 3.60 -12.05 6.05
CA ILE A 171 5.02 -12.33 6.25
C ILE A 171 5.55 -11.43 7.38
N PRO A 172 6.14 -11.98 8.45
CA PRO A 172 6.76 -11.18 9.50
C PRO A 172 7.92 -10.34 8.95
N ALA A 173 7.80 -9.01 9.07
CA ALA A 173 8.78 -8.03 8.63
C ALA A 173 10.08 -8.03 9.46
N SER A 174 10.10 -8.77 10.58
CA SER A 174 11.28 -9.00 11.43
C SER A 174 12.24 -10.05 10.89
N GLN A 175 11.82 -10.82 9.88
CA GLN A 175 12.69 -11.80 9.22
C GLN A 175 13.80 -11.12 8.37
N ASP A 176 14.81 -11.91 8.01
CA ASP A 176 15.87 -11.46 7.11
C ASP A 176 15.32 -11.07 5.72
N LYS A 177 15.94 -10.06 5.11
CA LYS A 177 15.56 -9.52 3.80
C LYS A 177 15.44 -10.60 2.72
N ALA A 178 16.40 -11.52 2.65
CA ALA A 178 16.44 -12.59 1.64
C ALA A 178 15.39 -13.68 1.91
N ALA A 179 15.10 -13.96 3.18
CA ALA A 179 14.05 -14.89 3.57
C ALA A 179 12.66 -14.38 3.19
N ILE A 180 12.39 -13.08 3.42
CA ILE A 180 11.15 -12.41 2.98
C ILE A 180 11.05 -12.47 1.45
N HIS A 181 12.11 -12.09 0.74
CA HIS A 181 12.13 -12.10 -0.73
C HIS A 181 11.81 -13.49 -1.30
N THR A 182 12.41 -14.53 -0.73
CA THR A 182 12.19 -15.93 -1.14
C THR A 182 10.72 -16.33 -0.96
N GLN A 183 10.10 -16.00 0.17
CA GLN A 183 8.68 -16.27 0.41
C GLN A 183 7.78 -15.51 -0.57
N ILE A 184 8.06 -14.23 -0.84
CA ILE A 184 7.28 -13.46 -1.81
C ILE A 184 7.34 -14.12 -3.18
N LYS A 185 8.53 -14.56 -3.64
CA LYS A 185 8.66 -15.27 -4.92
C LYS A 185 7.87 -16.57 -4.95
N GLN A 186 7.90 -17.36 -3.88
CA GLN A 186 7.13 -18.59 -3.78
C GLN A 186 5.61 -18.34 -3.90
N ILE A 187 5.12 -17.28 -3.24
CA ILE A 187 3.71 -16.86 -3.33
C ILE A 187 3.38 -16.47 -4.78
N ILE A 188 4.20 -15.63 -5.42
CA ILE A 188 3.98 -15.21 -6.82
C ILE A 188 3.91 -16.44 -7.74
N THR A 189 4.85 -17.38 -7.62
CA THR A 189 4.87 -18.60 -8.45
C THR A 189 3.67 -19.51 -8.22
N THR A 190 3.07 -19.50 -7.02
CA THR A 190 1.90 -20.34 -6.71
C THR A 190 0.63 -19.85 -7.45
N HIS A 191 0.60 -18.58 -7.85
CA HIS A 191 -0.55 -17.93 -8.49
C HIS A 191 -0.35 -17.62 -9.98
N GLN A 192 0.80 -18.02 -10.57
CA GLN A 192 1.03 -18.02 -12.01
C GLN A 192 0.56 -19.33 -12.64
#